data_AF-A0A7J6TX11-F1
#
_entry.id   AF-A0A7J6TX11-F1
#
_cell.length_a   1.000
_cell.length_b   1.000
_cell.length_c   1.000
_cell.angle_alpha   90.00
_cell.angle_beta   90.00
_cell.angle_gamma   90.00
#
_symmetry.space_group_name_H-M   'P 1'
#
loop_
_entity.id
_entity.type
_entity.pdbx_description
1 polymer ?
#
loop_
_entity_poly.entity_id
_entity_poly.type
_entity_poly.pdbx_seq_one_letter_code
_entity_poly.pdbx_strand_id
1 'polypeptide(L)'
;MAPSVKAKSADTDECLRLPAEMNVVKPAEEKEGDKTPTAEMNRLVHYDVLEASECQPVKDVSAHADEIQRRFAPGDFHWSKTPELHKIRRKKILKAHPEILKVQGPDPLAAVFCTVVSGTMNHSLVLAMHELSHDLFFKSKLLNKVFSVFCNLPTGVASAATFRRYHLEHHSSQGVDKIDVDIPTHAEAKLFRSVLGRFVWALFQPVFYGLRPMVVRPLPM
;
A
#
# COMPACT_ATOMS: atom_id res chain seq x y z
N MET A 1 -0.96 -18.45 -51.59
CA MET A 1 -2.15 -17.60 -51.63
C MET A 1 -2.93 -17.79 -50.34
N ALA A 2 -2.75 -16.92 -49.35
CA ALA A 2 -3.54 -16.93 -48.13
C ALA A 2 -4.75 -15.98 -48.31
N PRO A 3 -5.96 -16.34 -47.88
CA PRO A 3 -7.12 -15.48 -48.08
C PRO A 3 -7.10 -14.29 -47.11
N SER A 4 -7.28 -13.10 -47.68
CA SER A 4 -7.43 -11.84 -46.95
C SER A 4 -8.78 -11.80 -46.25
N VAL A 5 -8.77 -11.79 -44.92
CA VAL A 5 -9.97 -11.55 -44.10
C VAL A 5 -10.02 -10.07 -43.78
N LYS A 6 -10.94 -9.34 -44.43
CA LYS A 6 -11.26 -7.94 -44.09
C LYS A 6 -11.79 -7.87 -42.67
N ALA A 7 -11.10 -7.17 -41.78
CA ALA A 7 -11.62 -6.77 -40.48
C ALA A 7 -12.78 -5.79 -40.70
N LYS A 8 -13.98 -6.16 -40.25
CA LYS A 8 -15.07 -5.19 -40.07
C LYS A 8 -14.70 -4.32 -38.87
N SER A 9 -14.64 -3.01 -39.07
CA SER A 9 -14.53 -2.03 -37.97
C SER A 9 -15.76 -2.19 -37.07
N ALA A 10 -15.56 -2.67 -35.86
CA ALA A 10 -16.57 -2.58 -34.82
C ALA A 10 -16.68 -1.11 -34.41
N ASP A 11 -17.87 -0.55 -34.60
CA ASP A 11 -18.21 0.83 -34.25
C ASP A 11 -18.03 1.02 -32.73
N THR A 12 -17.04 1.83 -32.35
CA THR A 12 -16.63 2.03 -30.95
C THR A 12 -17.68 2.79 -30.12
N ASP A 13 -18.69 3.37 -30.76
CA ASP A 13 -19.75 4.13 -30.10
C ASP A 13 -20.89 3.28 -29.53
N GLU A 14 -21.00 2.00 -29.91
CA GLU A 14 -22.09 1.14 -29.41
C GLU A 14 -21.84 0.63 -27.98
N CYS A 15 -20.56 0.47 -27.58
CA CYS A 15 -20.18 -0.10 -26.29
C CYS A 15 -20.26 0.89 -25.10
N LEU A 16 -20.45 2.18 -25.39
CA LEU A 16 -20.49 3.26 -24.39
C LEU A 16 -21.86 3.95 -24.26
N ARG A 17 -22.87 3.54 -25.01
CA ARG A 17 -24.23 4.06 -24.82
C ARG A 17 -24.84 3.43 -23.57
N LEU A 18 -24.93 4.23 -22.51
CA LEU A 18 -25.82 3.94 -21.40
C LEU A 18 -27.25 3.82 -21.98
N PRO A 19 -28.02 2.76 -21.68
CA PRO A 19 -29.38 2.62 -22.19
C PRO A 19 -30.22 3.83 -21.75
N ALA A 20 -30.97 4.40 -22.69
CA ALA A 20 -31.69 5.67 -22.52
C ALA A 20 -32.85 5.60 -21.51
N GLU A 21 -33.22 4.42 -21.04
CA GLU A 21 -34.19 4.25 -19.96
C GLU A 21 -33.67 3.22 -18.95
N MET A 22 -33.29 3.71 -17.77
CA MET A 22 -33.16 2.86 -16.59
C MET A 22 -34.57 2.44 -16.16
N ASN A 23 -34.96 1.21 -16.47
CA ASN A 23 -36.18 0.66 -15.91
C ASN A 23 -36.04 0.57 -14.39
N VAL A 24 -36.77 1.43 -13.68
CA VAL A 24 -36.89 1.40 -12.22
C VAL A 24 -37.64 0.13 -11.84
N VAL A 25 -36.91 -0.93 -11.47
CA VAL A 25 -37.49 -2.15 -10.91
C VAL A 25 -38.08 -1.82 -9.54
N LYS A 26 -39.37 -2.15 -9.34
CA LYS A 26 -40.03 -1.96 -8.05
C LYS A 26 -39.38 -2.87 -6.99
N PRO A 27 -39.20 -2.41 -5.74
CA PRO A 27 -38.63 -3.23 -4.69
C PRO A 27 -39.47 -4.51 -4.49
N ALA A 28 -38.80 -5.66 -4.44
CA ALA A 28 -39.45 -6.90 -4.03
C ALA A 28 -39.81 -6.83 -2.54
N GLU A 29 -40.95 -7.40 -2.15
CA GLU A 29 -41.40 -7.43 -0.75
C GLU A 29 -40.32 -8.02 0.18
N GLU A 30 -39.95 -7.24 1.20
CA GLU A 30 -38.94 -7.59 2.19
C GLU A 30 -39.38 -8.81 3.00
N LYS A 31 -38.68 -9.94 2.84
CA LYS A 31 -38.76 -11.04 3.81
C LYS A 31 -37.82 -10.71 4.97
N GLU A 32 -38.41 -10.51 6.14
CA GLU A 32 -37.71 -10.15 7.37
C GLU A 32 -36.56 -11.13 7.67
N GLY A 33 -35.33 -10.63 7.53
CA GLY A 33 -34.10 -11.36 7.89
C GLY A 33 -33.14 -11.70 6.75
N ASP A 34 -33.58 -11.77 5.48
CA ASP A 34 -32.70 -12.05 4.34
C ASP A 34 -32.54 -10.83 3.42
N LYS A 35 -31.43 -10.11 3.61
CA LYS A 35 -31.04 -8.93 2.81
C LYS A 35 -30.13 -9.30 1.63
N THR A 36 -30.09 -10.57 1.24
CA THR A 36 -29.26 -11.04 0.13
C THR A 36 -29.85 -10.53 -1.20
N PRO A 37 -29.12 -9.77 -2.01
CA PRO A 37 -29.67 -9.19 -3.23
C PRO A 37 -30.09 -10.25 -4.24
N THR A 38 -31.24 -10.01 -4.85
CA THR A 38 -31.82 -10.87 -5.88
C THR A 38 -30.98 -10.83 -7.15
N ALA A 39 -31.19 -11.81 -8.04
CA ALA A 39 -30.51 -11.86 -9.33
C ALA A 39 -30.77 -10.61 -10.20
N GLU A 40 -31.91 -9.94 -10.00
CA GLU A 40 -32.33 -8.74 -10.72
C GLU A 40 -31.67 -7.47 -10.17
N MET A 41 -31.58 -7.34 -8.83
CA MET A 41 -30.86 -6.24 -8.18
C MET A 41 -29.37 -6.23 -8.57
N ASN A 42 -28.76 -7.40 -8.72
CA ASN A 42 -27.39 -7.49 -9.21
C ASN A 42 -27.24 -6.98 -10.66
N ARG A 43 -28.26 -7.09 -11.54
CA ARG A 43 -28.17 -6.54 -12.90
C ARG A 43 -28.16 -5.01 -12.93
N LEU A 44 -28.99 -4.39 -12.10
CA LEU A 44 -29.13 -2.92 -12.04
C LEU A 44 -27.86 -2.20 -11.55
N VAL A 45 -27.15 -2.78 -10.57
CA VAL A 45 -25.86 -2.24 -10.10
C VAL A 45 -24.76 -2.39 -11.17
N HIS A 46 -24.98 -3.24 -12.18
CA HIS A 46 -23.98 -3.61 -13.17
C HIS A 46 -24.21 -2.99 -14.56
N TYR A 47 -25.14 -2.05 -14.73
CA TYR A 47 -25.40 -1.33 -15.99
C TYR A 47 -25.45 -2.25 -17.24
N ASP A 48 -25.99 -3.47 -17.10
CA ASP A 48 -26.01 -4.50 -18.15
C ASP A 48 -24.63 -4.82 -18.80
N VAL A 49 -23.51 -4.47 -18.15
CA VAL A 49 -22.14 -4.59 -18.71
C VAL A 49 -21.59 -6.02 -18.61
N LEU A 50 -22.20 -6.88 -17.78
CA LEU A 50 -21.75 -8.25 -17.54
C LEU A 50 -22.76 -9.28 -18.05
N GLU A 51 -22.26 -10.22 -18.83
CA GLU A 51 -23.01 -11.42 -19.19
C GLU A 51 -23.25 -12.29 -17.95
N ALA A 52 -24.38 -12.99 -17.90
CA ALA A 52 -24.75 -13.81 -16.74
C ALA A 52 -23.69 -14.86 -16.34
N SER A 53 -22.86 -15.29 -17.29
CA SER A 53 -21.74 -16.22 -17.07
C SER A 53 -20.54 -15.60 -16.34
N GLU A 54 -20.38 -14.27 -16.41
CA GLU A 54 -19.32 -13.50 -15.75
C GLU A 54 -19.69 -13.13 -14.30
N CYS A 55 -20.97 -13.24 -13.95
CA CYS A 55 -21.53 -12.98 -12.63
C CYS A 55 -21.40 -14.22 -11.70
N GLN A 56 -20.19 -14.70 -11.47
CA GLN A 56 -19.96 -15.82 -10.54
C GLN A 56 -19.95 -15.35 -9.08
N PRO A 57 -20.60 -16.06 -8.15
CA PRO A 57 -20.51 -15.77 -6.72
C PRO A 57 -19.06 -15.82 -6.25
N VAL A 58 -18.61 -14.80 -5.51
CA VAL A 58 -17.30 -14.81 -4.84
C VAL A 58 -17.23 -16.03 -3.93
N LYS A 59 -16.27 -16.93 -4.20
CA LYS A 59 -16.00 -18.08 -3.33
C LYS A 59 -15.13 -17.62 -2.16
N ASP A 60 -15.36 -18.19 -0.99
CA ASP A 60 -14.55 -18.00 0.23
C ASP A 60 -14.68 -16.62 0.91
N VAL A 61 -15.87 -16.00 0.91
CA VAL A 61 -16.17 -14.98 1.93
C VAL A 61 -16.24 -15.70 3.28
N SER A 62 -15.40 -15.32 4.24
CA SER A 62 -15.43 -15.96 5.55
C SER A 62 -16.83 -15.78 6.16
N ALA A 63 -17.40 -16.85 6.73
CA ALA A 63 -18.75 -16.81 7.30
C ALA A 63 -18.93 -15.66 8.32
N HIS A 64 -17.84 -15.28 8.98
CA HIS A 64 -17.78 -14.15 9.91
C HIS A 64 -17.83 -12.77 9.23
N ALA A 65 -17.13 -12.60 8.10
CA ALA A 65 -17.23 -11.38 7.30
C ALA A 65 -18.64 -11.21 6.74
N ASP A 66 -19.26 -12.30 6.27
CA ASP A 66 -20.65 -12.34 5.81
C ASP A 66 -21.65 -11.91 6.90
N GLU A 67 -21.46 -12.35 8.15
CA GLU A 67 -22.37 -12.04 9.26
C GLU A 67 -22.26 -10.57 9.71
N ILE A 68 -21.04 -10.05 9.90
CA ILE A 68 -20.82 -8.64 10.29
C ILE A 68 -21.36 -7.69 9.23
N GLN A 69 -21.10 -8.01 7.97
CA GLN A 69 -21.55 -7.23 6.82
C GLN A 69 -23.08 -7.20 6.71
N ARG A 70 -23.77 -8.32 6.96
CA ARG A 70 -25.25 -8.38 6.92
C ARG A 70 -25.92 -7.71 8.11
N ARG A 71 -25.31 -7.75 9.30
CA ARG A 71 -25.92 -7.25 10.55
C ARG A 71 -25.84 -5.73 10.71
N PHE A 72 -24.79 -5.10 10.16
CA PHE A 72 -24.53 -3.66 10.32
C PHE A 72 -24.60 -2.85 9.01
N ALA A 73 -24.90 -3.50 7.88
CA ALA A 73 -25.18 -2.81 6.62
C ALA A 73 -26.38 -1.86 6.76
N PRO A 74 -26.24 -0.59 6.33
CA PRO A 74 -27.36 0.30 6.08
C PRO A 74 -28.44 -0.39 5.22
N GLY A 75 -29.71 -0.05 5.43
CA GLY A 75 -30.84 -0.71 4.73
C GLY A 75 -30.80 -0.60 3.20
N ASP A 76 -30.06 0.38 2.69
CA ASP A 76 -29.83 0.67 1.27
C ASP A 76 -28.49 0.10 0.74
N PHE A 77 -27.77 -0.70 1.54
CA PHE A 77 -26.48 -1.27 1.14
C PHE A 77 -26.66 -2.53 0.30
N HIS A 78 -26.14 -2.50 -0.94
CA HIS A 78 -26.30 -3.58 -1.92
C HIS A 78 -25.04 -4.45 -2.00
N TRP A 79 -25.17 -5.74 -1.70
CA TRP A 79 -24.06 -6.70 -1.70
C TRP A 79 -23.84 -7.33 -3.08
N SER A 80 -22.76 -6.97 -3.78
CA SER A 80 -22.47 -7.60 -5.07
C SER A 80 -21.90 -9.01 -4.88
N LYS A 81 -22.61 -10.04 -5.37
CA LYS A 81 -22.07 -11.41 -5.40
C LYS A 81 -21.02 -11.61 -6.50
N THR A 82 -20.90 -10.67 -7.43
CA THR A 82 -20.09 -10.81 -8.65
C THR A 82 -18.59 -10.57 -8.42
N PRO A 83 -17.72 -11.07 -9.33
CA PRO A 83 -16.29 -10.83 -9.23
C PRO A 83 -15.99 -9.33 -9.38
N GLU A 84 -14.90 -8.87 -8.76
CA GLU A 84 -14.48 -7.47 -8.74
C GLU A 84 -14.59 -6.82 -10.13
N LEU A 85 -15.59 -5.93 -10.29
CA LEU A 85 -15.92 -5.27 -11.56
C LEU A 85 -14.69 -4.58 -12.18
N HIS A 86 -13.79 -4.03 -11.36
CA HIS A 86 -12.55 -3.39 -11.80
C HIS A 86 -11.63 -4.38 -12.54
N LYS A 87 -11.51 -5.64 -12.09
CA LYS A 87 -10.70 -6.65 -12.77
C LYS A 87 -11.30 -7.06 -14.11
N ILE A 88 -12.62 -7.26 -14.17
CA ILE A 88 -13.31 -7.64 -15.41
C ILE A 88 -13.25 -6.49 -16.41
N ARG A 89 -13.62 -5.27 -15.99
CA ARG A 89 -13.57 -4.07 -16.83
C ARG A 89 -12.15 -3.80 -17.32
N ARG A 90 -11.13 -3.94 -16.47
CA ARG A 90 -9.73 -3.82 -16.89
C ARG A 90 -9.41 -4.81 -18.03
N LYS A 91 -9.80 -6.08 -17.91
CA LYS A 91 -9.58 -7.06 -18.99
C LYS A 91 -10.29 -6.67 -20.29
N LYS A 92 -11.56 -6.24 -20.21
CA LYS A 92 -12.34 -5.80 -21.39
C LYS A 92 -11.70 -4.56 -22.04
N ILE A 93 -11.32 -3.56 -21.24
CA ILE A 93 -10.64 -2.34 -21.70
C ILE A 93 -9.30 -2.69 -22.37
N LEU A 94 -8.45 -3.49 -21.74
CA LEU A 94 -7.15 -3.86 -22.31
C LEU A 94 -7.27 -4.72 -23.58
N LYS A 95 -8.35 -5.50 -23.72
CA LYS A 95 -8.64 -6.25 -24.95
C LYS A 95 -9.10 -5.32 -26.07
N ALA A 96 -9.92 -4.31 -25.76
CA ALA A 96 -10.40 -3.32 -26.71
C ALA A 96 -9.32 -2.30 -27.11
N HIS A 97 -8.42 -1.97 -26.17
CA HIS A 97 -7.39 -0.93 -26.29
C HIS A 97 -6.00 -1.47 -25.92
N PRO A 98 -5.42 -2.36 -26.76
CA PRO A 98 -4.11 -2.96 -26.48
C PRO A 98 -2.97 -1.92 -26.44
N GLU A 99 -3.14 -0.76 -27.07
CA GLU A 99 -2.20 0.36 -27.03
C GLU A 99 -1.95 0.90 -25.62
N ILE A 100 -2.89 0.75 -24.69
CA ILE A 100 -2.73 1.17 -23.29
C ILE A 100 -1.57 0.41 -22.62
N LEU A 101 -1.37 -0.86 -22.97
CA LEU A 101 -0.27 -1.66 -22.43
C LEU A 101 1.11 -1.14 -22.84
N LYS A 102 1.21 -0.35 -23.92
CA LYS A 102 2.48 0.27 -24.31
C LYS A 102 2.90 1.38 -23.36
N VAL A 103 1.95 1.99 -22.65
CA VAL A 103 2.19 3.14 -21.74
C VAL A 103 2.04 2.75 -20.27
N GLN A 104 1.10 1.86 -19.96
CA GLN A 104 0.74 1.44 -18.59
C GLN A 104 0.97 -0.06 -18.35
N GLY A 105 1.82 -0.68 -19.16
CA GLY A 105 2.25 -2.06 -18.97
C GLY A 105 3.26 -2.21 -17.83
N PRO A 106 3.65 -3.45 -17.49
CA PRO A 106 4.76 -3.70 -16.59
C PRO A 106 6.05 -3.11 -17.15
N ASP A 107 6.69 -2.22 -16.37
CA ASP A 107 7.98 -1.62 -16.72
C ASP A 107 8.99 -1.93 -15.61
N PRO A 108 9.77 -3.03 -15.74
CA PRO A 108 10.77 -3.39 -14.75
C PRO A 108 11.92 -2.38 -14.68
N LEU A 109 12.22 -1.67 -15.78
CA LEU A 109 13.28 -0.67 -15.80
C LEU A 109 12.85 0.57 -15.02
N ALA A 110 11.62 1.04 -15.21
CA ALA A 110 11.06 2.10 -14.37
C ALA A 110 10.99 1.67 -12.90
N ALA A 111 10.62 0.42 -12.59
CA ALA A 111 10.61 -0.08 -11.22
C ALA A 111 12.00 -0.04 -10.57
N VAL A 112 13.05 -0.52 -11.28
CA VAL A 112 14.43 -0.45 -10.80
C VAL A 112 14.90 1.00 -10.64
N PHE A 113 14.64 1.84 -11.64
CA PHE A 113 14.98 3.27 -11.61
C PHE A 113 14.34 3.98 -10.41
N CYS A 114 13.03 3.85 -10.24
CA CYS A 114 12.30 4.44 -9.12
C CYS A 114 12.84 3.93 -7.77
N THR A 115 13.17 2.65 -7.66
CA THR A 115 13.72 2.06 -6.44
C THR A 115 15.09 2.65 -6.10
N VAL A 116 16.00 2.73 -7.08
CA VAL A 116 17.36 3.25 -6.87
C VAL A 116 17.33 4.75 -6.55
N VAL A 117 16.57 5.53 -7.32
CA VAL A 117 16.46 6.98 -7.10
C VAL A 117 15.80 7.28 -5.75
N SER A 118 14.66 6.67 -5.46
CA SER A 118 13.95 6.90 -4.19
C SER A 118 14.76 6.41 -2.99
N GLY A 119 15.40 5.25 -3.10
CA GLY A 119 16.27 4.72 -2.05
C GLY A 119 17.45 5.63 -1.75
N THR A 120 18.10 6.15 -2.82
CA THR A 120 19.23 7.08 -2.69
C THR A 120 18.77 8.39 -2.04
N MET A 121 17.67 8.99 -2.53
CA MET A 121 17.12 10.22 -1.96
C MET A 121 16.73 10.05 -0.49
N ASN A 122 16.05 8.96 -0.13
CA ASN A 122 15.70 8.66 1.25
C ASN A 122 16.95 8.51 2.13
N HIS A 123 17.99 7.82 1.65
CA HIS A 123 19.26 7.71 2.38
C HIS A 123 19.94 9.07 2.55
N SER A 124 19.98 9.91 1.51
CA SER A 124 20.51 11.27 1.59
C SER A 124 19.75 12.14 2.61
N LEU A 125 18.43 11.97 2.75
CA LEU A 125 17.65 12.68 3.76
C LEU A 125 17.96 12.23 5.19
N VAL A 126 18.20 10.93 5.41
CA VAL A 126 18.66 10.42 6.72
C VAL A 126 20.04 10.96 7.05
N LEU A 127 20.96 11.03 6.09
CA LEU A 127 22.27 11.67 6.28
C LEU A 127 22.14 13.19 6.53
N ALA A 128 21.22 13.88 5.86
CA ALA A 128 20.95 15.28 6.17
C ALA A 128 20.44 15.43 7.61
N MET A 129 19.54 14.55 8.07
CA MET A 129 19.06 14.49 9.45
C MET A 129 20.20 14.26 10.45
N HIS A 130 21.19 13.43 10.09
CA HIS A 130 22.45 13.27 10.82
C HIS A 130 23.18 14.61 11.01
N GLU A 131 23.50 15.33 9.93
CA GLU A 131 24.19 16.62 10.03
C GLU A 131 23.37 17.69 10.79
N LEU A 132 22.05 17.70 10.59
CA LEU A 132 21.12 18.61 11.29
C LEU A 132 21.09 18.34 12.80
N SER A 133 21.32 17.10 13.23
CA SER A 133 21.39 16.74 14.66
C SER A 133 22.58 17.37 15.38
N HIS A 134 23.63 17.72 14.63
CA HIS A 134 24.81 18.43 15.11
C HIS A 134 24.71 19.96 14.96
N ASP A 135 23.56 20.47 14.48
CA ASP A 135 23.37 21.89 14.13
C ASP A 135 24.38 22.41 13.08
N LEU A 136 24.91 21.54 12.21
CA LEU A 136 25.95 21.91 11.24
C LEU A 136 25.40 22.39 9.88
N PHE A 137 24.12 22.19 9.60
CA PHE A 137 23.53 22.52 8.30
C PHE A 137 23.23 24.03 8.18
N PHE A 138 22.67 24.63 9.24
CA PHE A 138 22.35 26.06 9.30
C PHE A 138 22.99 26.72 10.53
N LYS A 139 23.17 28.05 10.48
CA LYS A 139 23.64 28.83 11.65
C LYS A 139 22.62 28.87 12.79
N SER A 140 21.33 28.74 12.49
CA SER A 140 20.25 28.80 13.49
C SER A 140 19.87 27.40 13.99
N LYS A 141 19.97 27.17 15.30
CA LYS A 141 19.58 25.89 15.93
C LYS A 141 18.11 25.56 15.73
N LEU A 142 17.22 26.57 15.77
CA LEU A 142 15.79 26.34 15.53
C LEU A 142 15.55 25.87 14.09
N LEU A 143 16.24 26.45 13.12
CA LEU A 143 16.09 26.08 11.71
C LEU A 143 16.59 24.64 11.47
N ASN A 144 17.72 24.25 12.06
CA ASN A 144 18.19 22.86 12.00
C ASN A 144 17.14 21.89 12.55
N LYS A 145 16.51 22.20 13.69
CA LYS A 145 15.47 21.36 14.29
C LYS A 145 14.22 21.24 13.41
N VAL A 146 13.69 22.37 12.92
CA VAL A 146 12.50 22.36 12.06
C VAL A 146 12.78 21.64 10.74
N PHE A 147 13.94 21.88 10.13
CA PHE A 147 14.31 21.25 8.88
C PHE A 147 14.62 19.75 9.05
N SER A 148 15.13 19.33 10.22
CA SER A 148 15.29 17.91 10.57
C SER A 148 13.96 17.16 10.58
N VAL A 149 12.90 17.78 11.11
CA VAL A 149 11.53 17.21 11.04
C VAL A 149 11.06 17.11 9.59
N PHE A 150 11.30 18.13 8.76
CA PHE A 150 10.96 18.11 7.35
C PHE A 150 11.68 16.98 6.58
N CYS A 151 12.99 16.82 6.77
CA CYS A 151 13.77 15.74 6.16
C CYS A 151 13.30 14.34 6.57
N ASN A 152 12.68 14.21 7.74
CA ASN A 152 12.18 12.95 8.26
C ASN A 152 10.79 12.56 7.70
N LEU A 153 10.01 13.50 7.15
CA LEU A 153 8.65 13.23 6.63
C LEU A 153 8.61 12.07 5.63
N PRO A 154 9.51 11.96 4.63
CA PRO A 154 9.45 10.88 3.65
C PRO A 154 9.71 9.49 4.24
N THR A 155 10.33 9.40 5.42
CA THR A 155 10.57 8.14 6.13
C THR A 155 9.30 7.59 6.77
N GLY A 156 8.27 8.41 6.99
CA GLY A 156 6.98 7.99 7.59
C GLY A 156 7.05 7.63 9.08
N VAL A 157 8.22 7.73 9.70
CA VAL A 157 8.45 7.47 11.13
C VAL A 157 8.97 8.75 11.76
N ALA A 158 8.28 9.25 12.78
CA ALA A 158 8.64 10.48 13.49
C ALA A 158 9.87 10.28 14.40
N SER A 159 11.05 10.18 13.80
CA SER A 159 12.32 9.89 14.47
C SER A 159 13.23 11.10 14.65
N ALA A 160 12.95 12.26 14.04
CA ALA A 160 13.89 13.40 14.06
C ALA A 160 14.33 13.82 15.48
N ALA A 161 13.39 13.93 16.42
CA ALA A 161 13.68 14.34 17.80
C ALA A 161 14.45 13.28 18.59
N THR A 162 14.00 12.01 18.50
CA THR A 162 14.63 10.89 19.19
C THR A 162 16.02 10.60 18.63
N PHE A 163 16.14 10.56 17.30
CA PHE A 163 17.39 10.38 16.59
C PHE A 163 18.42 11.38 17.08
N ARG A 164 18.10 12.69 17.08
CA ARG A 164 19.04 13.70 17.56
C ARG A 164 19.52 13.43 18.99
N ARG A 165 18.63 13.02 19.89
CA ARG A 165 18.98 12.80 21.30
C ARG A 165 19.90 11.59 21.47
N TYR A 166 19.52 10.44 20.93
CA TYR A 166 20.33 9.22 21.01
C TYR A 166 21.63 9.33 20.21
N HIS A 167 21.62 10.00 19.06
CA HIS A 167 22.81 10.21 18.22
C HIS A 167 23.87 11.07 18.92
N LEU A 168 23.46 12.15 19.59
CA LEU A 168 24.40 12.96 20.39
C LEU A 168 24.94 12.20 21.61
N GLU A 169 24.12 11.36 22.24
CA GLU A 169 24.57 10.49 23.33
C GLU A 169 25.55 9.42 22.84
N HIS A 170 25.28 8.81 21.68
CA HIS A 170 26.20 7.91 20.99
C HIS A 170 27.56 8.57 20.78
N HIS A 171 27.62 9.78 20.21
CA HIS A 171 28.90 10.47 20.06
C HIS A 171 29.59 10.82 21.38
N SER A 172 28.82 11.18 22.40
CA SER A 172 29.39 11.53 23.72
C SER A 172 29.85 10.32 24.53
N SER A 173 29.28 9.13 24.28
CA SER A 173 29.49 7.90 25.07
C SER A 173 29.67 6.67 24.19
N GLN A 174 30.34 6.85 23.04
CA GLN A 174 30.50 5.82 22.02
C GLN A 174 31.17 4.58 22.60
N GLY A 175 30.59 3.40 22.39
CA GLY A 175 31.15 2.15 22.89
C GLY A 175 30.87 1.85 24.37
N VAL A 176 30.21 2.75 25.10
CA VAL A 176 29.90 2.53 26.53
C VAL A 176 28.65 1.67 26.67
N ASP A 177 28.83 0.47 27.24
CA ASP A 177 27.75 -0.51 27.42
C ASP A 177 26.52 0.09 28.11
N LYS A 178 25.33 -0.22 27.58
CA LYS A 178 23.99 0.28 28.00
C LYS A 178 23.75 1.78 27.88
N ILE A 179 24.77 2.58 27.56
CA ILE A 179 24.59 4.01 27.24
C ILE A 179 24.50 4.17 25.73
N ASP A 180 25.46 3.61 25.01
CA ASP A 180 25.46 3.57 23.56
C ASP A 180 24.48 2.49 23.06
N VAL A 181 23.30 2.93 22.66
CA VAL A 181 22.22 2.08 22.15
C VAL A 181 22.48 1.57 20.72
N ASP A 182 23.58 1.96 20.09
CA ASP A 182 23.98 1.41 18.79
C ASP A 182 24.65 0.04 18.93
N ILE A 183 25.18 -0.28 20.12
CA ILE A 183 25.83 -1.54 20.40
C ILE A 183 24.78 -2.66 20.51
N PRO A 184 24.97 -3.81 19.83
CA PRO A 184 24.09 -4.95 20.00
C PRO A 184 24.10 -5.45 21.45
N THR A 185 22.94 -5.78 21.97
CA THR A 185 22.80 -6.43 23.27
C THR A 185 23.50 -7.80 23.28
N HIS A 186 23.87 -8.28 24.47
CA HIS A 186 24.42 -9.64 24.61
C HIS A 186 23.48 -10.73 24.09
N ALA A 187 22.15 -10.52 24.14
CA ALA A 187 21.17 -11.45 23.60
C ALA A 187 21.23 -11.48 22.07
N GLU A 188 21.24 -10.32 21.41
CA GLU A 188 21.41 -10.21 19.95
C GLU A 188 22.73 -10.85 19.51
N ALA A 189 23.83 -10.55 20.21
CA ALA A 189 25.15 -11.11 19.91
C ALA A 189 25.21 -12.64 20.06
N LYS A 190 24.44 -13.23 20.99
CA LYS A 190 24.33 -14.70 21.14
C LYS A 190 23.42 -15.33 20.10
N LEU A 191 22.35 -14.64 19.71
CA LEU A 191 21.36 -15.12 18.76
C LEU A 191 21.90 -15.12 17.32
N PHE A 192 22.56 -14.04 16.90
CA PHE A 192 22.97 -13.81 15.51
C PHE A 192 24.45 -14.14 15.24
N ARG A 193 24.89 -15.34 15.65
CA ARG A 193 26.30 -15.76 15.51
C ARG A 193 26.65 -16.44 14.19
N SER A 194 25.66 -17.05 13.52
CA SER A 194 25.89 -17.76 12.25
C SER A 194 25.94 -16.78 11.07
N VAL A 195 26.41 -17.24 9.90
CA VAL A 195 26.42 -16.42 8.67
C VAL A 195 25.00 -15.97 8.32
N LEU A 196 24.03 -16.89 8.33
CA LEU A 196 22.62 -16.58 8.12
C LEU A 196 22.07 -15.64 9.21
N GLY A 197 22.46 -15.86 10.47
CA GLY A 197 22.05 -15.00 11.58
C GLY A 197 22.55 -13.57 11.41
N ARG A 198 23.81 -13.36 11.05
CA ARG A 198 24.36 -12.03 10.76
C ARG A 198 23.68 -11.38 9.56
N PHE A 199 23.34 -12.15 8.53
CA PHE A 199 22.59 -11.63 7.38
C PHE A 199 21.19 -11.15 7.78
N VAL A 200 20.44 -11.96 8.54
CA VAL A 200 19.13 -11.56 9.09
C VAL A 200 19.28 -10.33 9.99
N TRP A 201 20.31 -10.32 10.84
CA TRP A 201 20.58 -9.18 11.72
C TRP A 201 20.86 -7.88 10.94
N ALA A 202 21.62 -7.97 9.85
CA ALA A 202 21.90 -6.85 8.96
C ALA A 202 20.64 -6.36 8.23
N LEU A 203 19.82 -7.29 7.72
CA LEU A 203 18.59 -6.98 6.99
C LEU A 203 17.57 -6.23 7.86
N PHE A 204 17.48 -6.58 9.14
CA PHE A 204 16.56 -5.97 10.10
C PHE A 204 17.20 -4.88 10.97
N GLN A 205 18.37 -4.33 10.57
CA GLN A 205 19.01 -3.23 11.29
C GLN A 205 18.07 -2.07 11.63
N PRO A 206 17.24 -1.55 10.70
CA PRO A 206 16.33 -0.44 11.01
C PRO A 206 15.37 -0.75 12.16
N VAL A 207 14.95 -2.02 12.29
CA VAL A 207 14.06 -2.47 13.38
C VAL A 207 14.81 -2.50 14.70
N PHE A 208 16.01 -3.08 14.73
CA PHE A 208 16.81 -3.13 15.96
C PHE A 208 17.23 -1.73 16.41
N TYR A 209 17.70 -0.89 15.49
CA TYR A 209 18.05 0.50 15.78
C TYR A 209 16.86 1.31 16.30
N GLY A 210 15.66 1.11 15.75
CA GLY A 210 14.47 1.83 16.19
C GLY A 210 13.94 1.38 17.56
N LEU A 211 14.03 0.08 17.87
CA LEU A 211 13.42 -0.50 19.07
C LEU A 211 14.38 -0.67 20.26
N ARG A 212 15.68 -0.91 20.01
CA ARG A 212 16.67 -1.13 21.07
C ARG A 212 16.72 0.01 22.09
N PRO A 213 16.71 1.30 21.69
CA PRO A 213 16.73 2.40 22.66
C PRO A 213 15.55 2.36 23.62
N MET A 214 14.36 1.94 23.15
CA MET A 214 13.14 1.85 23.96
C MET A 214 13.21 0.79 25.06
N VAL A 215 14.07 -0.22 24.89
CA VAL A 215 14.24 -1.33 25.84
C VAL A 215 15.48 -1.15 26.71
N VAL A 216 16.60 -0.73 26.12
CA VAL A 216 17.90 -0.64 26.80
C VAL A 216 18.04 0.66 27.60
N ARG A 217 17.63 1.79 27.02
CA ARG A 217 17.81 3.11 27.62
C ARG A 217 16.69 4.07 27.22
N PRO A 218 15.46 3.89 27.74
CA PRO A 218 14.36 4.79 27.43
C PRO A 218 14.62 6.17 28.05
N LEU A 219 14.93 7.15 27.21
CA LEU A 219 15.06 8.55 27.64
C LEU A 219 13.67 9.22 27.69
N PRO A 220 13.43 10.14 28.65
CA PRO A 220 12.21 10.93 28.67
C PRO A 220 12.13 11.83 27.42
N MET A 221 11.01 11.73 26.72
CA MET A 221 10.68 12.51 25.53
C MET A 221 10.32 13.95 25.88
#